data_AF-A0A2P9F640-F1
#
_entry.id   AF-A0A2P9F640-F1
#
_cell.length_a   1.000
_cell.length_b   1.000
_cell.length_c   1.000
_cell.angle_alpha   90.00
_cell.angle_beta   90.00
_cell.angle_gamma   90.00
#
_symmetry.space_group_name_H-M   'P 1'
#
loop_
_entity.id
_entity.type
_entity.pdbx_description
1 polymer ?
#
loop_
_entity_poly.entity_id
_entity_poly.type
_entity_poly.pdbx_seq_one_letter_code
_entity_poly.pdbx_strand_id
1 'polypeptide(L)'
;MTSVLENVAIDCADAYGLARFWSAVTGSPVHPDARPGDHETQVMLSDGPVLYFNQVPEPKTVKNRLHLCLRPTTSREAEVERLLGLGATFVADRRQPDGAGWAVLADPEGNEFCVLRSAAERAAMSGAGSGTAMGSVEEEEGASVTGEASVARPGHEALAEFGSLPTAEFAFPGPLRDRLVAAILDGAKTSTTGLVVDYEHEGEALPAVGDRSVVVDSDERPVAVIEVTGVRVAPLADVDLAHVVDEGEGHTSVAEWREGHERFWHSEEMRAALGDPGFTVDDTTSAVLERFRLVADLRPDRLRADRL
;
A
#
# COMPACT_ATOMS: atom_id res chain seq x y z
N MET A 1 31.67 -6.22 -2.09
CA MET A 1 30.98 -6.58 -3.34
C MET A 1 29.51 -6.33 -3.13
N THR A 2 28.83 -5.75 -4.12
CA THR A 2 27.38 -5.47 -4.08
C THR A 2 26.67 -6.39 -5.06
N SER A 3 25.47 -6.84 -4.71
CA SER A 3 24.61 -7.67 -5.58
C SER A 3 23.92 -6.81 -6.65
N VAL A 4 23.51 -7.45 -7.75
CA VAL A 4 22.68 -6.86 -8.81
C VAL A 4 21.38 -7.66 -8.92
N LEU A 5 20.29 -7.01 -9.34
CA LEU A 5 19.01 -7.67 -9.59
C LEU A 5 19.05 -8.37 -10.95
N GLU A 6 18.85 -9.69 -10.96
CA GLU A 6 18.88 -10.50 -12.19
C GLU A 6 17.52 -10.53 -12.89
N ASN A 7 16.48 -10.97 -12.17
CA ASN A 7 15.15 -11.18 -12.74
C ASN A 7 14.02 -10.90 -11.74
N VAL A 8 12.81 -10.75 -12.28
CA VAL A 8 11.54 -10.77 -11.55
C VAL A 8 10.74 -11.97 -12.04
N ALA A 9 10.43 -12.90 -11.14
CA ALA A 9 9.65 -14.09 -11.46
C ALA A 9 8.15 -13.86 -11.24
N ILE A 10 7.33 -14.34 -12.17
CA ILE A 10 5.87 -14.25 -12.16
C ILE A 10 5.33 -15.67 -12.33
N ASP A 11 4.58 -16.12 -11.31
CA ASP A 11 3.90 -17.41 -11.36
C ASP A 11 2.63 -17.32 -12.21
N CYS A 12 2.36 -18.35 -13.01
CA CYS A 12 1.23 -18.40 -13.96
C CYS A 12 0.85 -19.84 -14.34
N ALA A 13 -0.31 -20.03 -14.98
CA ALA A 13 -0.74 -21.34 -15.47
C ALA A 13 -0.21 -21.66 -16.89
N ASP A 14 0.10 -20.65 -17.71
CA ASP A 14 0.73 -20.80 -19.04
C ASP A 14 1.94 -19.85 -19.20
N ALA A 15 3.14 -20.34 -18.88
CA ALA A 15 4.36 -19.54 -18.94
C ALA A 15 4.68 -19.06 -20.38
N TYR A 16 4.51 -19.93 -21.38
CA TYR A 16 4.79 -19.58 -22.77
C TYR A 16 3.79 -18.56 -23.33
N GLY A 17 2.49 -18.77 -23.09
CA GLY A 17 1.44 -17.84 -23.49
C GLY A 17 1.64 -16.47 -22.84
N LEU A 18 1.94 -16.45 -21.54
CA LEU A 18 2.15 -15.22 -20.81
C LEU A 18 3.41 -14.46 -21.28
N ALA A 19 4.51 -15.16 -21.55
CA ALA A 19 5.72 -14.54 -22.09
C ALA A 19 5.51 -13.93 -23.48
N ARG A 20 4.69 -14.55 -24.33
CA ARG A 20 4.32 -13.97 -25.63
C ARG A 20 3.50 -12.69 -25.48
N PHE A 21 2.58 -12.65 -24.52
CA PHE A 21 1.87 -11.43 -24.17
C PHE A 21 2.86 -10.33 -23.75
N TRP A 22 3.72 -10.62 -22.78
CA TRP A 22 4.71 -9.65 -22.27
C TRP A 22 5.76 -9.22 -23.30
N SER A 23 6.12 -10.09 -24.24
CA SER A 23 6.95 -9.74 -25.39
C SER A 23 6.26 -8.70 -26.29
N ALA A 24 4.95 -8.84 -26.55
CA ALA A 24 4.19 -7.84 -27.31
C ALA A 24 3.97 -6.53 -26.52
N VAL A 25 3.87 -6.60 -25.19
CA VAL A 25 3.79 -5.42 -24.31
C VAL A 25 5.08 -4.61 -24.40
N THR A 26 6.23 -5.26 -24.23
CA THR A 26 7.54 -4.60 -24.05
C THR A 26 8.28 -4.36 -25.37
N GLY A 27 7.92 -5.08 -26.43
CA GLY A 27 8.70 -5.12 -27.67
C GLY A 27 9.99 -5.94 -27.55
N SER A 28 10.24 -6.57 -26.40
CA SER A 28 11.41 -7.39 -26.13
C SER A 28 11.18 -8.85 -26.51
N PRO A 29 12.20 -9.59 -26.98
CA PRO A 29 12.01 -10.96 -27.41
C PRO A 29 11.82 -11.92 -26.23
N VAL A 30 10.97 -12.92 -26.42
CA VAL A 30 10.99 -14.14 -25.60
C VAL A 30 12.34 -14.84 -25.81
N HIS A 31 12.81 -15.59 -24.80
CA HIS A 31 14.02 -16.39 -24.90
C HIS A 31 14.03 -17.26 -26.18
N PRO A 32 15.13 -17.31 -26.94
CA PRO A 32 15.17 -17.99 -28.24
C PRO A 32 14.89 -19.50 -28.16
N ASP A 33 15.17 -20.10 -27.02
CA ASP A 33 14.94 -21.54 -26.79
C ASP A 33 13.54 -21.86 -26.26
N ALA A 34 12.71 -20.86 -25.97
CA ALA A 34 11.35 -21.07 -25.48
C ALA A 34 10.47 -21.80 -26.51
N ARG A 35 9.66 -22.75 -26.05
CA ARG A 35 8.73 -23.56 -26.82
C ARG A 35 7.35 -23.58 -26.14
N PRO A 36 6.25 -23.78 -26.90
CA PRO A 36 4.94 -24.01 -26.33
C PRO A 36 4.95 -25.20 -25.37
N GLY A 37 4.41 -25.01 -24.16
CA GLY A 37 4.36 -26.04 -23.11
C GLY A 37 5.58 -26.10 -22.19
N ASP A 38 6.57 -25.21 -22.37
CA ASP A 38 7.65 -25.07 -21.40
C ASP A 38 7.10 -24.58 -20.05
N HIS A 39 7.55 -25.21 -18.97
CA HIS A 39 7.17 -24.86 -17.60
C HIS A 39 7.80 -23.54 -17.13
N GLU A 40 8.80 -23.04 -17.83
CA GLU A 40 9.46 -21.78 -17.50
C GLU A 40 9.94 -21.10 -18.78
N THR A 41 9.89 -19.78 -18.80
CA THR A 41 10.45 -18.99 -19.89
C THR A 41 10.70 -17.55 -19.46
N GLN A 42 11.27 -16.74 -20.35
CA GLN A 42 11.64 -15.37 -20.01
C GLN A 42 11.54 -14.41 -21.18
N VAL A 43 11.30 -13.14 -20.87
CA VAL A 43 11.37 -12.01 -21.80
C VAL A 43 12.62 -11.18 -21.48
N MET A 44 13.45 -10.99 -22.51
CA MET A 44 14.75 -10.33 -22.41
C MET A 44 14.58 -8.81 -22.58
N LEU A 45 14.23 -8.12 -21.50
CA LEU A 45 14.10 -6.66 -21.53
C LEU A 45 15.39 -6.02 -22.06
N SER A 46 15.26 -5.01 -22.92
CA SER A 46 16.42 -4.31 -23.48
C SER A 46 17.19 -3.52 -22.41
N ASP A 47 16.46 -3.04 -21.40
CA ASP A 47 16.99 -2.36 -20.23
C ASP A 47 16.27 -2.88 -18.98
N GLY A 48 17.03 -3.29 -17.96
CA GLY A 48 16.50 -3.76 -16.67
C GLY A 48 16.58 -5.28 -16.47
N PRO A 49 15.96 -5.78 -15.38
CA PRO A 49 15.98 -7.21 -15.07
C PRO A 49 15.12 -8.01 -16.05
N VAL A 50 15.40 -9.31 -16.15
CA VAL A 50 14.61 -10.24 -16.97
C VAL A 50 13.21 -10.41 -16.35
N LEU A 51 12.16 -10.44 -17.17
CA LEU A 51 10.85 -10.95 -16.74
C LEU A 51 10.85 -12.46 -16.93
N TYR A 52 10.72 -13.19 -15.84
CA TYR A 52 10.75 -14.65 -15.81
C TYR A 52 9.36 -15.17 -15.46
N PHE A 53 8.88 -16.17 -16.20
CA PHE A 53 7.56 -16.75 -16.04
C PHE A 53 7.70 -18.20 -15.63
N ASN A 54 7.11 -18.55 -14.49
CA ASN A 54 7.18 -19.88 -13.89
C ASN A 54 5.78 -20.50 -13.85
N GLN A 55 5.64 -21.68 -14.45
CA GLN A 55 4.36 -22.35 -14.51
C GLN A 55 4.10 -23.11 -13.22
N VAL A 56 3.02 -22.77 -12.53
CA VAL A 56 2.57 -23.42 -11.30
C VAL A 56 1.14 -23.96 -11.45
N PRO A 57 0.79 -25.08 -10.79
CA PRO A 57 -0.56 -25.64 -10.88
C PRO A 57 -1.59 -24.87 -10.06
N GLU A 58 -1.17 -24.09 -9.07
CA GLU A 58 -2.06 -23.32 -8.21
C GLU A 58 -2.50 -22.02 -8.91
N PRO A 59 -3.82 -21.73 -8.97
CA PRO A 59 -4.30 -20.46 -9.48
C PRO A 59 -3.96 -19.32 -8.51
N LYS A 60 -3.85 -18.11 -9.04
CA LYS A 60 -3.70 -16.89 -8.23
C LYS A 60 -4.91 -16.71 -7.30
N THR A 61 -4.67 -16.67 -5.99
CA THR A 61 -5.72 -16.53 -4.96
C THR A 61 -5.77 -15.16 -4.29
N VAL A 62 -4.70 -14.37 -4.43
CA VAL A 62 -4.56 -13.04 -3.82
C VAL A 62 -3.97 -12.05 -4.83
N LYS A 63 -4.02 -10.75 -4.55
CA LYS A 63 -3.35 -9.74 -5.39
C LYS A 63 -1.83 -9.93 -5.41
N ASN A 64 -1.19 -9.53 -6.50
CA ASN A 64 0.28 -9.44 -6.51
C ASN A 64 0.75 -8.41 -5.48
N ARG A 65 1.77 -8.79 -4.70
CA ARG A 65 2.39 -7.92 -3.68
C ARG A 65 3.53 -7.07 -4.27
N LEU A 66 3.98 -7.40 -5.48
CA LEU A 66 4.90 -6.61 -6.29
C LEU A 66 4.12 -5.91 -7.40
N HIS A 67 4.47 -4.66 -7.67
CA HIS A 67 3.89 -3.87 -8.75
C HIS A 67 4.87 -3.78 -9.91
N LEU A 68 4.50 -4.34 -11.05
CA LEU A 68 5.22 -4.11 -12.30
C LEU A 68 4.68 -2.82 -12.94
N CYS A 69 5.52 -1.78 -12.99
CA CYS A 69 5.11 -0.46 -13.45
C CYS A 69 5.69 -0.14 -14.83
N LEU A 70 4.81 0.00 -15.81
CA LEU A 70 5.14 0.36 -17.19
C LEU A 70 5.11 1.87 -17.37
N ARG A 71 6.12 2.37 -18.07
CA ARG A 71 6.18 3.76 -18.51
C ARG A 71 6.17 3.78 -20.04
N PRO A 72 5.05 4.17 -20.67
CA PRO A 72 4.97 4.20 -22.12
C PRO A 72 5.81 5.34 -22.71
N THR A 73 6.18 5.16 -23.98
CA THR A 73 6.75 6.22 -24.83
C THR A 73 5.64 7.05 -25.49
N THR A 74 4.45 6.49 -25.65
CA THR A 74 3.20 7.17 -26.06
C THR A 74 2.44 7.71 -24.85
N SER A 75 1.27 8.34 -25.04
CA SER A 75 0.42 8.70 -23.90
C SER A 75 -0.05 7.48 -23.12
N ARG A 76 -0.36 7.68 -21.84
CA ARG A 76 -0.90 6.62 -20.97
C ARG A 76 -2.19 6.05 -21.55
N GLU A 77 -3.08 6.89 -22.05
CA GLU A 77 -4.38 6.48 -22.58
C GLU A 77 -4.24 5.61 -23.84
N ALA A 78 -3.34 5.98 -24.75
CA ALA A 78 -3.07 5.19 -25.95
C ALA A 78 -2.44 3.83 -25.60
N GLU A 79 -1.55 3.80 -24.59
CA GLU A 79 -0.96 2.55 -24.14
C GLU A 79 -1.99 1.64 -23.46
N VAL A 80 -2.86 2.19 -22.61
CA VAL A 80 -3.95 1.41 -22.01
C VAL A 80 -4.83 0.78 -23.10
N GLU A 81 -5.24 1.55 -24.11
CA GLU A 81 -6.02 1.04 -25.24
C GLU A 81 -5.29 -0.09 -25.99
N ARG A 82 -4.00 0.08 -26.28
CA ARG A 82 -3.17 -0.94 -26.93
C ARG A 82 -3.10 -2.22 -26.13
N LEU A 83 -2.87 -2.12 -24.81
CA LEU A 83 -2.70 -3.27 -23.93
C LEU A 83 -4.02 -4.04 -23.75
N LEU A 84 -5.16 -3.36 -23.67
CA LEU A 84 -6.47 -4.00 -23.70
C LEU A 84 -6.67 -4.78 -25.02
N GLY A 85 -6.24 -4.21 -26.15
CA GLY A 85 -6.25 -4.89 -27.44
C GLY A 85 -5.35 -6.13 -27.53
N LEU A 86 -4.32 -6.22 -26.69
CA LEU A 86 -3.43 -7.40 -26.58
C LEU A 86 -3.97 -8.49 -25.65
N GLY A 87 -5.09 -8.25 -24.97
CA GLY A 87 -5.70 -9.21 -24.04
C GLY A 87 -5.51 -8.88 -22.55
N ALA A 88 -5.01 -7.69 -22.22
CA ALA A 88 -5.04 -7.22 -20.85
C ALA A 88 -6.48 -6.88 -20.42
N THR A 89 -6.76 -6.92 -19.12
CA THR A 89 -8.04 -6.50 -18.53
C THR A 89 -7.84 -5.23 -17.70
N PHE A 90 -8.77 -4.28 -17.76
CA PHE A 90 -8.73 -3.09 -16.90
C PHE A 90 -9.22 -3.45 -15.49
N VAL A 91 -8.40 -3.19 -14.47
CA VAL A 91 -8.68 -3.58 -13.08
C VAL A 91 -9.12 -2.38 -12.25
N ALA A 92 -8.37 -1.29 -12.29
CA ALA A 92 -8.69 -0.12 -11.48
C ALA A 92 -8.16 1.18 -12.10
N ASP A 93 -8.97 2.23 -11.99
CA ASP A 93 -8.54 3.57 -12.33
C ASP A 93 -8.00 4.28 -11.08
N ARG A 94 -6.69 4.53 -11.06
CA ARG A 94 -6.01 5.30 -10.01
C ARG A 94 -5.48 6.63 -10.55
N ARG A 95 -5.98 7.07 -11.71
CA ARG A 95 -5.66 8.37 -12.29
C ARG A 95 -6.37 9.44 -11.49
N GLN A 96 -5.67 10.54 -11.25
CA GLN A 96 -6.22 11.70 -10.55
C GLN A 96 -6.72 12.74 -11.58
N PRO A 97 -7.66 13.63 -11.20
CA PRO A 97 -8.17 14.68 -12.09
C PRO A 97 -7.09 15.62 -12.63
N ASP A 98 -6.00 15.79 -11.87
CA ASP A 98 -4.83 16.57 -12.27
C ASP A 98 -3.95 15.86 -13.33
N GLY A 99 -4.29 14.62 -13.70
CA GLY A 99 -3.53 13.78 -14.63
C GLY A 99 -2.49 12.88 -13.98
N ALA A 100 -2.20 13.03 -12.68
CA ALA A 100 -1.30 12.15 -11.93
C ALA A 100 -1.89 10.74 -11.74
N GLY A 101 -1.18 9.87 -11.03
CA GLY A 101 -1.58 8.48 -10.83
C GLY A 101 -1.33 7.55 -12.02
N TRP A 102 -2.03 6.42 -12.06
CA TRP A 102 -1.82 5.33 -13.02
C TRP A 102 -3.11 4.54 -13.29
N ALA A 103 -3.14 3.79 -14.39
CA ALA A 103 -4.15 2.77 -14.62
C ALA A 103 -3.61 1.40 -14.16
N VAL A 104 -4.43 0.59 -13.52
CA VAL A 104 -4.08 -0.80 -13.16
C VAL A 104 -4.76 -1.74 -14.14
N LEU A 105 -3.96 -2.55 -14.82
CA LEU A 105 -4.41 -3.60 -15.73
C LEU A 105 -3.96 -4.96 -15.16
N ALA A 106 -4.56 -6.04 -15.65
CA ALA A 106 -4.11 -7.39 -15.42
C ALA A 106 -3.74 -8.03 -16.76
N ASP A 107 -2.69 -8.85 -16.78
CA ASP A 107 -2.38 -9.70 -17.92
C ASP A 107 -3.39 -10.88 -18.04
N PRO A 108 -3.31 -11.72 -19.08
CA PRO A 108 -4.27 -12.82 -19.27
C PRO A 108 -4.35 -13.84 -18.12
N GLU A 109 -3.34 -13.90 -17.26
CA GLU A 109 -3.26 -14.78 -16.10
C GLU A 109 -3.75 -14.09 -14.81
N GLY A 110 -4.19 -12.84 -14.90
CA GLY A 110 -4.70 -12.07 -13.77
C GLY A 110 -3.62 -11.39 -12.93
N ASN A 111 -2.37 -11.35 -13.40
CA ASN A 111 -1.29 -10.66 -12.71
C ASN A 111 -1.37 -9.15 -12.97
N GLU A 112 -1.46 -8.37 -11.90
CA GLU A 112 -1.67 -6.92 -11.99
C GLU A 112 -0.37 -6.16 -12.34
N PHE A 113 -0.49 -5.18 -13.24
CA PHE A 113 0.58 -4.25 -13.58
C PHE A 113 0.02 -2.82 -13.80
N CYS A 114 0.87 -1.81 -13.62
CA CYS A 114 0.47 -0.40 -13.65
C CYS A 114 0.96 0.28 -14.93
N VAL A 115 0.11 1.08 -15.57
CA VAL A 115 0.48 1.97 -16.68
C VAL A 115 0.59 3.40 -16.17
N LEU A 116 1.82 3.87 -16.09
CA LEU A 116 2.17 5.21 -15.62
C LEU A 116 2.05 6.24 -16.75
N ARG A 117 2.17 7.52 -16.39
CA ARG A 117 2.42 8.59 -17.38
C ARG A 117 3.75 8.37 -18.09
N SER A 118 3.77 8.72 -19.37
CA SER A 118 5.00 8.87 -20.15
C SER A 118 5.90 9.97 -19.60
N ALA A 119 7.16 9.98 -20.05
CA ALA A 119 8.07 11.07 -19.73
C ALA A 119 7.55 12.43 -20.26
N ALA A 120 6.93 12.44 -21.43
CA ALA A 120 6.38 13.65 -22.05
C ALA A 120 5.21 14.24 -21.24
N GLU A 121 4.27 13.39 -20.80
CA GLU A 121 3.13 13.82 -19.96
C GLU A 121 3.59 14.37 -18.59
N ARG A 122 4.65 13.79 -18.01
CA ARG A 122 5.23 14.33 -16.77
C ARG A 122 5.86 15.70 -16.98
N ALA A 123 6.63 15.87 -18.06
CA ALA A 123 7.29 17.13 -18.38
C ALA A 123 6.28 18.26 -18.65
N ALA A 124 5.18 17.97 -19.35
CA ALA A 124 4.12 18.94 -19.64
C ALA A 124 3.46 19.50 -18.37
N MET A 125 3.31 18.69 -17.32
CA MET A 125 2.71 19.10 -16.06
C MET A 125 3.65 19.94 -15.18
N SER A 126 4.96 19.66 -15.20
CA SER A 126 5.95 20.47 -14.48
C SER A 126 6.13 21.86 -15.08
N GLY A 127 5.80 22.07 -16.36
CA GLY A 127 5.88 23.37 -17.05
C GLY A 127 4.67 24.29 -16.83
N ALA A 128 3.57 23.81 -16.27
CA ALA A 128 2.33 24.59 -16.10
C ALA A 128 2.30 25.49 -14.84
N GLY A 129 3.34 25.44 -14.00
CA GLY A 129 3.42 26.15 -12.72
C GLY A 129 4.20 27.47 -12.68
N SER A 130 4.84 27.91 -13.76
CA SER A 130 5.64 29.15 -13.76
C SER A 130 4.97 30.26 -14.59
N GLY A 131 4.01 30.94 -13.99
CA GLY A 131 3.45 32.16 -14.54
C GLY A 131 2.94 33.07 -13.44
N THR A 132 3.74 34.09 -13.04
CA THR A 132 3.32 35.49 -12.86
C THR A 132 4.46 36.38 -12.31
N ALA A 133 4.60 37.54 -12.97
CA ALA A 133 5.12 38.85 -12.55
C ALA A 133 6.63 39.09 -12.33
N MET A 134 7.21 39.77 -13.33
CA MET A 134 8.23 40.81 -13.12
C MET A 134 7.71 41.91 -12.18
N GLY A 135 8.48 42.19 -11.14
CA GLY A 135 8.35 43.37 -10.28
C GLY A 135 9.72 43.70 -9.70
N SER A 136 10.38 44.68 -10.33
CA SER A 136 11.69 45.25 -10.00
C SER A 136 11.69 46.03 -8.69
N VAL A 137 12.67 45.81 -7.82
CA VAL A 137 13.33 46.86 -7.01
C VAL A 137 14.74 46.43 -6.59
N GLU A 138 15.66 47.38 -6.64
CA GLU A 138 17.11 47.28 -6.39
C GLU A 138 17.48 47.37 -4.89
N GLU A 139 18.63 46.74 -4.59
CA GLU A 139 19.70 47.02 -3.60
C GLU A 139 19.39 47.55 -2.18
N GLU A 140 19.90 46.86 -1.13
CA GLU A 140 21.00 47.40 -0.28
C GLU A 140 21.63 46.34 0.67
N GLU A 141 22.83 46.69 1.14
CA GLU A 141 23.91 45.87 1.70
C GLU A 141 23.72 45.31 3.13
N GLY A 142 24.37 44.16 3.37
CA GLY A 142 25.42 43.99 4.38
C GLY A 142 25.07 44.04 5.88
N ALA A 143 25.07 42.87 6.54
CA ALA A 143 25.67 42.71 7.87
C ALA A 143 25.95 41.23 8.17
N SER A 144 27.22 40.92 8.44
CA SER A 144 27.66 39.63 8.96
C SER A 144 27.26 39.45 10.42
N VAL A 145 26.67 38.31 10.78
CA VAL A 145 26.70 37.79 12.15
C VAL A 145 27.09 36.33 12.09
N THR A 146 28.26 36.04 12.64
CA THR A 146 28.75 34.72 12.98
C THR A 146 27.88 34.13 14.09
N GLY A 147 27.17 33.04 13.80
CA GLY A 147 26.48 32.22 14.78
C GLY A 147 26.59 30.77 14.35
N GLU A 148 27.41 29.99 15.05
CA GLU A 148 27.57 28.56 14.84
C GLU A 148 26.21 27.86 15.02
N ALA A 149 25.59 27.48 13.91
CA ALA A 149 24.45 26.59 13.90
C ALA A 149 24.95 25.19 14.26
N SER A 150 24.63 24.76 15.48
CA SER A 150 24.63 23.36 15.89
C SER A 150 23.94 22.53 14.81
N VAL A 151 24.71 21.66 14.14
CA VAL A 151 24.20 20.68 13.18
C VAL A 151 23.27 19.73 13.94
N ALA A 152 21.97 20.00 13.88
CA ALA A 152 20.95 19.09 14.36
C ALA A 152 20.99 17.82 13.51
N ARG A 153 20.95 16.66 14.18
CA ARG A 153 21.10 15.36 13.54
C ARG A 153 19.92 15.12 12.57
N PRO A 154 20.14 14.58 11.35
CA PRO A 154 19.15 14.54 10.26
C PRO A 154 17.92 13.63 10.48
N GLY A 155 17.73 13.04 11.67
CA GLY A 155 16.63 12.11 11.96
C GLY A 155 15.41 12.74 12.64
N HIS A 156 15.47 14.02 13.02
CA HIS A 156 14.41 14.67 13.80
C HIS A 156 13.28 15.30 12.96
N GLU A 157 13.48 15.52 11.65
CA GLU A 157 12.54 16.30 10.82
C GLU A 157 11.33 15.49 10.32
N ALA A 158 11.50 14.22 9.93
CA ALA A 158 10.37 13.40 9.46
C ALA A 158 9.40 13.02 10.59
N LEU A 159 9.89 12.85 11.81
CA LEU A 159 9.06 12.66 13.02
C LEU A 159 8.31 13.95 13.40
N ALA A 160 8.86 15.12 13.08
CA ALA A 160 8.22 16.40 13.37
C ALA A 160 6.99 16.68 12.49
N GLU A 161 6.94 16.13 11.26
CA GLU A 161 5.80 16.27 10.34
C GLU A 161 4.56 15.47 10.79
N PHE A 162 4.76 14.34 11.48
CA PHE A 162 3.68 13.44 11.91
C PHE A 162 3.41 13.45 13.42
N GLY A 163 4.22 14.14 14.21
CA GLY A 163 4.11 14.15 15.68
C GLY A 163 2.84 14.78 16.26
N SER A 164 1.98 15.38 15.42
CA SER A 164 0.69 15.94 15.80
C SER A 164 -0.51 15.05 15.44
N LEU A 165 -0.29 13.95 14.72
CA LEU A 165 -1.36 13.01 14.38
C LEU A 165 -1.73 12.15 15.60
N PRO A 166 -3.01 11.74 15.73
CA PRO A 166 -3.42 10.79 16.76
C PRO A 166 -2.71 9.44 16.58
N THR A 167 -2.52 8.73 17.69
CA THR A 167 -1.95 7.39 17.71
C THR A 167 -3.03 6.36 17.38
N ALA A 168 -2.71 5.38 16.52
CA ALA A 168 -3.52 4.20 16.28
C ALA A 168 -2.81 2.97 16.86
N GLU A 169 -3.48 2.31 17.79
CA GLU A 169 -3.00 1.11 18.46
C GLU A 169 -3.73 -0.13 17.94
N PHE A 170 -2.98 -1.18 17.64
CA PHE A 170 -3.53 -2.45 17.14
C PHE A 170 -3.33 -3.53 18.20
N ALA A 171 -4.35 -3.75 19.03
CA ALA A 171 -4.30 -4.54 20.27
C ALA A 171 -3.35 -3.98 21.35
N PHE A 172 -3.33 -4.60 22.52
CA PHE A 172 -2.42 -4.26 23.61
C PHE A 172 -0.95 -4.58 23.27
N PRO A 173 0.04 -3.90 23.89
CA PRO A 173 1.45 -4.18 23.69
C PRO A 173 1.80 -5.66 23.88
N GLY A 174 2.50 -6.25 22.91
CA GLY A 174 2.93 -7.65 22.96
C GLY A 174 2.87 -8.37 21.60
N PRO A 175 2.98 -9.71 21.60
CA PRO A 175 3.13 -10.50 20.37
C PRO A 175 1.97 -10.38 19.39
N LEU A 176 0.76 -10.01 19.85
CA LEU A 176 -0.36 -9.74 18.95
C LEU A 176 -0.16 -8.42 18.21
N ARG A 177 0.08 -7.32 18.93
CA ARG A 177 0.38 -6.00 18.34
C ARG A 177 1.55 -6.08 17.36
N ASP A 178 2.64 -6.74 17.74
CA ASP A 178 3.82 -6.88 16.86
C ASP A 178 3.48 -7.55 15.52
N ARG A 179 2.62 -8.59 15.54
CA ARG A 179 2.18 -9.26 14.31
C ARG A 179 1.24 -8.39 13.48
N LEU A 180 0.31 -7.68 14.12
CA LEU A 180 -0.64 -6.79 13.44
C LEU A 180 0.11 -5.62 12.78
N VAL A 181 1.02 -4.99 13.50
CA VAL A 181 1.87 -3.90 13.00
C VAL A 181 2.75 -4.37 11.85
N ALA A 182 3.35 -5.56 11.94
CA ALA A 182 4.10 -6.14 10.82
C ALA A 182 3.22 -6.33 9.57
N ALA A 183 2.00 -6.85 9.74
CA ALA A 183 1.04 -7.01 8.64
C ALA A 183 0.55 -5.68 8.05
N ILE A 184 0.52 -4.60 8.83
CA ILE A 184 0.24 -3.25 8.30
C ILE A 184 1.42 -2.77 7.45
N LEU A 185 2.64 -2.92 7.97
CA LEU A 185 3.86 -2.47 7.30
C LEU A 185 4.16 -3.22 5.99
N ASP A 186 3.78 -4.49 5.88
CA ASP A 186 3.89 -5.26 4.63
C ASP A 186 2.65 -5.14 3.72
N GLY A 187 1.60 -4.47 4.20
CA GLY A 187 0.35 -4.22 3.48
C GLY A 187 -0.57 -5.45 3.37
N ALA A 188 -0.36 -6.49 4.18
CA ALA A 188 -1.29 -7.60 4.35
C ALA A 188 -2.55 -7.18 5.12
N LYS A 189 -2.43 -6.35 6.16
CA LYS A 189 -3.54 -5.78 6.94
C LYS A 189 -3.91 -4.39 6.42
N THR A 190 -5.13 -4.26 5.92
CA THR A 190 -5.71 -3.04 5.35
C THR A 190 -7.11 -2.73 5.87
N SER A 191 -7.61 -3.54 6.79
CA SER A 191 -8.80 -3.25 7.58
C SER A 191 -8.57 -3.57 9.06
N THR A 192 -9.42 -2.99 9.90
CA THR A 192 -9.49 -3.27 11.34
C THR A 192 -10.91 -3.18 11.83
N THR A 193 -11.17 -3.81 12.96
CA THR A 193 -12.47 -3.81 13.62
C THR A 193 -12.35 -3.29 15.05
N GLY A 194 -13.04 -2.20 15.34
CA GLY A 194 -13.31 -1.74 16.71
C GLY A 194 -14.78 -1.97 17.08
N LEU A 195 -15.15 -1.83 18.35
CA LEU A 195 -16.55 -1.82 18.76
C LEU A 195 -17.01 -0.38 19.00
N VAL A 196 -18.25 -0.05 18.63
CA VAL A 196 -18.81 1.30 18.87
C VAL A 196 -18.76 1.67 20.37
N VAL A 197 -18.96 0.68 21.24
CA VAL A 197 -18.90 0.87 22.70
C VAL A 197 -17.52 1.33 23.20
N ASP A 198 -16.45 0.98 22.50
CA ASP A 198 -15.09 1.38 22.87
C ASP A 198 -14.94 2.90 22.68
N TYR A 199 -15.33 3.42 21.50
CA TYR A 199 -15.33 4.86 21.22
C TYR A 199 -16.28 5.63 22.15
N GLU A 200 -17.47 5.08 22.44
CA GLU A 200 -18.41 5.69 23.38
C GLU A 200 -17.85 5.77 24.80
N HIS A 201 -17.14 4.73 25.24
CA HIS A 201 -16.50 4.66 26.56
C HIS A 201 -15.39 5.70 26.70
N GLU A 202 -14.54 5.84 25.68
CA GLU A 202 -13.42 6.77 25.66
C GLU A 202 -13.84 8.22 25.35
N GLY A 203 -15.09 8.41 24.90
CA GLY A 203 -15.61 9.71 24.48
C GLY A 203 -15.01 10.19 23.15
N GLU A 204 -14.56 9.26 22.32
CA GLU A 204 -13.95 9.52 21.03
C GLU A 204 -14.98 9.55 19.90
N ALA A 205 -14.69 10.32 18.86
CA ALA A 205 -15.51 10.31 17.66
C ALA A 205 -15.19 9.06 16.84
N LEU A 206 -16.20 8.51 16.16
CA LEU A 206 -15.97 7.48 15.16
C LEU A 206 -15.05 8.00 14.05
N PRO A 207 -14.18 7.13 13.50
CA PRO A 207 -13.27 7.49 12.42
C PRO A 207 -14.02 8.00 11.19
N ALA A 208 -13.39 8.90 10.44
CA ALA A 208 -13.87 9.40 9.17
C ALA A 208 -12.88 9.08 8.03
N VAL A 209 -13.40 8.94 6.82
CA VAL A 209 -12.57 8.78 5.63
C VAL A 209 -11.68 10.01 5.45
N GLY A 210 -10.37 9.78 5.30
CA GLY A 210 -9.34 10.82 5.21
C GLY A 210 -8.60 11.06 6.52
N ASP A 211 -9.09 10.54 7.65
CA ASP A 211 -8.38 10.63 8.93
C ASP A 211 -7.03 9.92 8.83
N ARG A 212 -6.02 10.53 9.45
CA ARG A 212 -4.65 10.00 9.49
C ARG A 212 -4.21 9.79 10.91
N SER A 213 -3.51 8.69 11.15
CA SER A 213 -3.00 8.31 12.46
C SER A 213 -1.63 7.67 12.34
N VAL A 214 -0.87 7.76 13.43
CA VAL A 214 0.45 7.14 13.57
C VAL A 214 0.29 5.78 14.21
N VAL A 215 0.73 4.73 13.52
CA VAL A 215 0.79 3.39 14.07
C VAL A 215 2.03 3.27 14.94
N VAL A 216 1.86 2.72 16.14
CA VAL A 216 2.95 2.47 17.10
C VAL A 216 3.22 0.98 17.30
N ASP A 217 4.48 0.63 17.55
CA ASP A 217 4.88 -0.71 17.97
C ASP A 217 4.57 -0.99 19.46
N SER A 218 4.93 -2.16 19.97
CA SER A 218 4.73 -2.51 21.38
C SER A 218 5.63 -1.74 22.37
N ASP A 219 6.61 -0.99 21.87
CA ASP A 219 7.45 -0.10 22.67
C ASP A 219 7.01 1.38 22.51
N GLU A 220 5.80 1.62 22.00
CA GLU A 220 5.21 2.94 21.76
C GLU A 220 6.00 3.80 20.75
N ARG A 221 6.78 3.17 19.86
CA ARG A 221 7.53 3.90 18.84
C ARG A 221 6.69 4.05 17.56
N PRO A 222 6.63 5.27 16.97
CA PRO A 222 6.04 5.48 15.66
C PRO A 222 6.73 4.63 14.59
N VAL A 223 5.96 3.82 13.86
CA VAL A 223 6.50 2.94 12.80
C VAL A 223 5.83 3.16 11.45
N ALA A 224 4.63 3.74 11.42
CA ALA A 224 3.90 4.00 10.19
C ALA A 224 2.90 5.15 10.33
N VAL A 225 2.48 5.71 9.21
CA VAL A 225 1.29 6.57 9.10
C VAL A 225 0.28 5.85 8.23
N ILE A 226 -0.96 5.74 8.70
CA ILE A 226 -2.08 5.20 7.93
C ILE A 226 -3.13 6.29 7.66
N GLU A 227 -3.93 6.09 6.62
CA GLU A 227 -5.07 6.95 6.28
C GLU A 227 -6.32 6.09 6.09
N VAL A 228 -7.41 6.47 6.76
CA VAL A 228 -8.71 5.80 6.64
C VAL A 228 -9.29 6.05 5.24
N THR A 229 -9.68 4.97 4.58
CA THR A 229 -10.22 4.97 3.20
C THR A 229 -11.69 4.53 3.13
N GLY A 230 -12.21 3.92 4.19
CA GLY A 230 -13.60 3.51 4.31
C GLY A 230 -13.97 3.24 5.75
N VAL A 231 -15.19 3.59 6.13
CA VAL A 231 -15.75 3.32 7.45
C VAL A 231 -17.16 2.81 7.26
N ARG A 232 -17.49 1.70 7.93
CA ARG A 232 -18.83 1.14 7.97
C ARG A 232 -19.15 0.72 9.39
N VAL A 233 -20.26 1.19 9.93
CA VAL A 233 -20.82 0.66 11.18
C VAL A 233 -21.83 -0.43 10.83
N ALA A 234 -21.66 -1.62 11.40
CA ALA A 234 -22.56 -2.75 11.18
C ALA A 234 -22.58 -3.69 12.39
N PRO A 235 -23.66 -4.48 12.58
CA PRO A 235 -23.66 -5.57 13.55
C PRO A 235 -22.53 -6.57 13.29
N LEU A 236 -22.00 -7.22 14.33
CA LEU A 236 -20.97 -8.25 14.20
C LEU A 236 -21.41 -9.42 13.29
N ALA A 237 -22.71 -9.71 13.21
CA ALA A 237 -23.25 -10.71 12.29
C ALA A 237 -23.11 -10.33 10.80
N ASP A 238 -22.96 -9.04 10.49
CA ASP A 238 -22.90 -8.49 9.13
C ASP A 238 -21.45 -8.21 8.68
N VAL A 239 -20.46 -8.73 9.42
CA VAL A 239 -19.05 -8.71 9.00
C VAL A 239 -18.87 -9.75 7.90
N ASP A 240 -18.43 -9.28 6.74
CA ASP A 240 -18.23 -10.12 5.56
C ASP A 240 -16.81 -10.70 5.48
N LEU A 241 -16.65 -11.77 4.71
CA LEU A 241 -15.37 -12.44 4.54
C LEU A 241 -14.30 -11.53 3.91
N ALA A 242 -14.68 -10.58 3.06
CA ALA A 242 -13.71 -9.69 2.43
C ALA A 242 -13.05 -8.78 3.49
N HIS A 243 -13.83 -8.23 4.41
CA HIS A 243 -13.30 -7.49 5.57
C HIS A 243 -12.37 -8.34 6.43
N VAL A 244 -12.77 -9.59 6.71
CA VAL A 244 -11.97 -10.55 7.50
C VAL A 244 -10.63 -10.86 6.85
N VAL A 245 -10.61 -11.09 5.53
CA VAL A 245 -9.37 -11.35 4.78
C VAL A 245 -8.47 -10.10 4.77
N ASP A 246 -9.07 -8.93 4.62
CA ASP A 246 -8.35 -7.65 4.60
C ASP A 246 -7.76 -7.27 5.97
N GLU A 247 -8.21 -7.91 7.07
CA GLU A 247 -7.61 -7.75 8.39
C GLU A 247 -6.21 -8.37 8.48
N GLY A 248 -5.80 -9.17 7.49
CA GLY A 248 -4.43 -9.64 7.34
C GLY A 248 -3.96 -10.61 8.42
N GLU A 249 -4.87 -11.14 9.25
CA GLU A 249 -4.57 -12.01 10.39
C GLU A 249 -4.50 -13.50 10.04
N GLY A 250 -4.72 -13.86 8.77
CA GLY A 250 -4.67 -15.24 8.28
C GLY A 250 -5.98 -16.03 8.47
N HIS A 251 -7.06 -15.38 8.90
CA HIS A 251 -8.38 -15.99 8.96
C HIS A 251 -8.92 -16.29 7.55
N THR A 252 -9.43 -17.50 7.35
CA THR A 252 -9.98 -17.93 6.05
C THR A 252 -11.51 -18.02 6.05
N SER A 253 -12.13 -17.78 7.21
CA SER A 253 -13.57 -17.75 7.39
C SER A 253 -13.98 -16.71 8.44
N VAL A 254 -15.22 -16.22 8.35
CA VAL A 254 -15.81 -15.31 9.35
C VAL A 254 -15.90 -15.98 10.72
N ALA A 255 -16.11 -17.30 10.77
CA ALA A 255 -16.20 -18.05 12.02
C ALA A 255 -14.86 -18.06 12.79
N GLU A 256 -13.74 -18.32 12.09
CA GLU A 256 -12.39 -18.27 12.69
C GLU A 256 -12.07 -16.87 13.21
N TRP A 257 -12.35 -15.85 12.39
CA TRP A 257 -12.18 -14.45 12.78
C TRP A 257 -12.99 -14.08 14.02
N ARG A 258 -14.27 -14.51 14.06
CA ARG A 258 -15.19 -14.25 15.16
C ARG A 258 -14.67 -14.86 16.45
N GLU A 259 -14.19 -16.11 16.41
CA GLU A 259 -13.60 -16.75 17.59
C GLU A 259 -12.38 -15.99 18.11
N GLY A 260 -11.48 -15.55 17.21
CA GLY A 260 -10.30 -14.76 17.56
C GLY A 260 -10.66 -13.42 18.21
N HIS A 261 -11.60 -12.69 17.60
CA HIS A 261 -12.02 -11.37 18.07
C HIS A 261 -12.82 -11.44 19.38
N GLU A 262 -13.74 -12.40 19.51
CA GLU A 262 -14.46 -12.61 20.78
C GLU A 262 -13.50 -12.95 21.92
N ARG A 263 -12.46 -13.75 21.66
CA ARG A 263 -11.42 -14.03 22.66
C ARG A 263 -10.70 -12.76 23.11
N PHE A 264 -10.44 -11.82 22.20
CA PHE A 264 -9.84 -10.53 22.53
C PHE A 264 -10.82 -9.66 23.32
N TRP A 265 -12.07 -9.49 22.85
CA TRP A 265 -13.07 -8.65 23.52
C TRP A 265 -13.52 -9.18 24.87
N HIS A 266 -13.48 -10.50 25.08
CA HIS A 266 -13.78 -11.12 26.37
C HIS A 266 -12.57 -11.25 27.30
N SER A 267 -11.39 -10.77 26.88
CA SER A 267 -10.18 -10.81 27.70
C SER A 267 -10.33 -9.98 28.99
N GLU A 268 -9.58 -10.36 30.03
CA GLU A 268 -9.55 -9.60 31.28
C GLU A 268 -9.04 -8.16 31.07
N GLU A 269 -8.07 -8.00 30.16
CA GLU A 269 -7.49 -6.70 29.80
C GLU A 269 -8.53 -5.79 29.15
N MET A 270 -9.31 -6.29 28.19
CA MET A 270 -10.39 -5.50 27.56
C MET A 270 -11.48 -5.11 28.55
N ARG A 271 -11.92 -6.06 29.38
CA ARG A 271 -12.93 -5.80 30.41
C ARG A 271 -12.46 -4.78 31.44
N ALA A 272 -11.18 -4.83 31.81
CA ALA A 272 -10.57 -3.84 32.69
C ALA A 272 -10.50 -2.46 32.02
N ALA A 273 -10.14 -2.40 30.74
CA ALA A 273 -10.11 -1.16 29.96
C ALA A 273 -11.48 -0.49 29.87
N LEU A 274 -12.55 -1.27 29.61
CA LEU A 274 -13.93 -0.79 29.59
C LEU A 274 -14.54 -0.52 30.98
N GLY A 275 -13.87 -0.93 32.05
CA GLY A 275 -14.42 -0.87 33.41
C GLY A 275 -15.66 -1.74 33.63
N ASP A 276 -15.91 -2.73 32.77
CA ASP A 276 -17.07 -3.64 32.83
C ASP A 276 -16.60 -5.11 32.85
N PRO A 277 -16.55 -5.75 34.04
CA PRO A 277 -16.16 -7.15 34.15
C PRO A 277 -17.17 -8.14 33.54
N GLY A 278 -18.41 -7.68 33.28
CA GLY A 278 -19.47 -8.47 32.65
C GLY A 278 -19.54 -8.30 31.14
N PHE A 279 -18.67 -7.48 30.55
CA PHE A 279 -18.73 -7.16 29.13
C PHE A 279 -18.65 -8.42 28.25
N THR A 280 -19.55 -8.46 27.28
CA THR A 280 -19.67 -9.50 26.27
C THR A 280 -20.15 -8.87 24.97
N VAL A 281 -19.89 -9.58 23.88
CA VAL A 281 -20.40 -9.24 22.55
C VAL A 281 -21.32 -10.35 22.05
N ASP A 282 -22.21 -10.00 21.13
CA ASP A 282 -23.09 -10.90 20.41
C ASP A 282 -23.30 -10.42 18.97
N ASP A 283 -24.13 -11.13 18.22
CA ASP A 283 -24.41 -10.85 16.81
C ASP A 283 -24.99 -9.46 16.53
N THR A 284 -25.61 -8.84 17.53
CA THR A 284 -26.22 -7.51 17.43
C THR A 284 -25.27 -6.39 17.84
N THR A 285 -24.12 -6.72 18.41
CA THR A 285 -23.12 -5.75 18.85
C THR A 285 -22.63 -4.94 17.65
N SER A 286 -22.65 -3.61 17.77
CA SER A 286 -22.24 -2.71 16.69
C SER A 286 -20.71 -2.62 16.61
N ALA A 287 -20.17 -2.98 15.46
CA ALA A 287 -18.77 -2.90 15.14
C ALA A 287 -18.48 -1.73 14.17
N VAL A 288 -17.33 -1.11 14.33
CA VAL A 288 -16.76 -0.11 13.43
C VAL A 288 -15.75 -0.83 12.55
N LEU A 289 -16.12 -1.01 11.29
CA LEU A 289 -15.32 -1.68 10.27
C LEU A 289 -14.57 -0.63 9.47
N GLU A 290 -13.29 -0.51 9.74
CA GLU A 290 -12.42 0.46 9.09
C GLU A 290 -11.60 -0.20 7.99
N ARG A 291 -11.40 0.54 6.90
CA ARG A 291 -10.41 0.24 5.87
C ARG A 291 -9.42 1.37 5.82
N PHE A 292 -8.14 1.07 5.74
CA PHE A 292 -7.07 2.06 5.70
C PHE A 292 -5.99 1.69 4.69
N ARG A 293 -5.13 2.66 4.37
CA ARG A 293 -3.93 2.47 3.58
C ARG A 293 -2.71 2.98 4.33
N LEU A 294 -1.58 2.30 4.16
CA LEU A 294 -0.28 2.82 4.59
C LEU A 294 0.09 4.05 3.74
N VAL A 295 0.40 5.17 4.40
CA VAL A 295 0.84 6.43 3.79
C VAL A 295 2.35 6.59 3.88
N ALA A 296 2.94 6.24 5.02
CA ALA A 296 4.38 6.33 5.25
C ALA A 296 4.89 5.18 6.11
N ASP A 297 6.07 4.66 5.79
CA ASP A 297 6.84 3.73 6.62
C ASP A 297 7.92 4.53 7.35
N LEU A 298 7.81 4.63 8.67
CA LEU A 298 8.67 5.45 9.52
C LEU A 298 9.88 4.66 10.06
N ARG A 299 10.08 3.41 9.64
CA ARG A 299 11.21 2.62 10.14
C ARG A 299 12.55 3.25 9.72
N PRO A 300 13.57 3.24 10.61
CA PRO A 300 14.84 3.95 10.40
C PRO A 300 15.56 3.61 9.10
N ASP A 301 15.41 2.37 8.62
CA ASP A 301 16.08 1.88 7.41
C ASP A 301 15.44 2.43 6.11
N ARG A 302 14.18 2.86 6.16
CA ARG A 302 13.41 3.37 5.02
C ARG A 302 13.49 4.90 4.89
N LEU A 303 13.60 5.63 5.99
CA LEU A 303 13.76 7.10 5.98
C LEU A 303 15.05 7.60 5.31
N ARG A 304 16.03 6.71 5.07
CA ARG A 304 17.27 7.04 4.35
C ARG A 304 17.18 6.85 2.82
N ALA A 305 16.18 6.12 2.33
CA ALA A 305 16.07 5.77 0.91
C ALA A 305 15.43 6.88 0.06
N ASP A 306 14.64 7.78 0.64
CA ASP A 306 13.93 8.85 -0.08
C ASP A 306 14.77 10.12 -0.34
N ARG A 307 16.10 10.07 -0.13
CA ARG A 307 17.02 11.20 -0.35
C ARG A 307 18.15 10.93 -1.35
N LEU A 308 17.98 9.99 -2.29
CA LEU A 308 18.92 9.76 -3.40
C LEU A 308 18.22 9.80 -4.76
#